data_AF-A0A970SLR2-F1
#
_entry.id   AF-A0A970SLR2-F1
#
_cell.length_a   1.000
_cell.length_b   1.000
_cell.length_c   1.000
_cell.angle_alpha   90.00
_cell.angle_beta   90.00
_cell.angle_gamma   90.00
#
_symmetry.space_group_name_H-M   'P 1'
#
loop_
_entity.id
_entity.type
_entity.pdbx_description
1 polymer ?
#
loop_
_entity_poly.entity_id
_entity_poly.type
_entity_poly.pdbx_seq_one_letter_code
_entity_poly.pdbx_strand_id
1 'polypeptide(L)'
;MASFKAGDKVRVITRETTADDEKNDLYYSYFGGLTGSVDTIYEDGSVCVDIDLESLSEAARERHLALQEAEKKRWLEGLSGEARGRLTAEQKQLKLSYKILTSVKELEHNKGDKPTGGKRAAKSEESSETNGSAGSKKEPAKNSEPRAAPNSIDDNKDQTAASEESSGSGRPSAQDLEKAEEDYLKSIQSKQQ
;
A
#
# COMPACT_ATOMS: atom_id res chain seq x y z
N MET A 1 -1.19 -22.13 24.86
CA MET A 1 -1.44 -21.42 23.58
C MET A 1 -0.13 -21.39 22.82
N ALA A 2 -0.15 -21.59 21.50
CA ALA A 2 1.09 -21.66 20.74
C ALA A 2 1.76 -20.29 20.75
N SER A 3 2.94 -20.20 21.36
CA SER A 3 3.76 -18.99 21.34
C SER A 3 4.32 -18.82 19.94
N PHE A 4 3.72 -17.94 19.13
CA PHE A 4 4.31 -17.53 17.87
C PHE A 4 5.64 -16.83 18.12
N LYS A 5 6.56 -16.96 17.16
CA LYS A 5 7.84 -16.26 17.16
C LYS A 5 7.96 -15.45 15.87
N ALA A 6 8.77 -14.39 15.90
CA ALA A 6 9.15 -13.67 14.69
C ALA A 6 9.78 -14.64 13.68
N GLY A 7 9.38 -14.52 12.41
CA GLY A 7 9.79 -15.36 11.29
C GLY A 7 8.98 -16.65 11.12
N ASP A 8 8.00 -16.95 11.98
CA ASP A 8 7.19 -18.15 11.81
C ASP A 8 6.17 -18.00 10.69
N LYS A 9 5.94 -19.08 9.92
CA LYS A 9 4.96 -19.10 8.84
C LYS A 9 3.56 -19.30 9.42
N VAL A 10 2.70 -18.33 9.18
CA VAL A 10 1.34 -18.29 9.72
C VAL A 10 0.32 -18.15 8.61
N ARG A 11 -0.90 -18.56 8.91
CA ARG A 11 -2.07 -18.34 8.09
C ARG A 11 -3.15 -17.69 8.95
N VAL A 12 -3.89 -16.77 8.36
CA VAL A 12 -5.01 -16.11 9.01
C VAL A 12 -6.23 -17.02 8.92
N ILE A 13 -6.86 -17.29 10.06
CA ILE A 13 -8.05 -18.14 10.16
C ILE A 13 -9.21 -17.45 9.45
N THR A 14 -9.93 -18.19 8.61
CA THR A 14 -11.15 -17.69 7.98
C THR A 14 -12.31 -17.78 8.99
N ARG A 15 -12.74 -16.63 9.49
CA ARG A 15 -13.96 -16.48 10.32
C ARG A 15 -14.84 -15.30 9.88
N GLU A 16 -16.04 -15.24 10.44
CA GLU A 16 -16.89 -14.05 10.34
C GLU A 16 -16.38 -12.92 11.23
N THR A 17 -16.51 -11.68 10.77
CA THR A 17 -16.14 -10.48 11.53
C THR A 17 -17.02 -10.39 12.78
N THR A 18 -16.39 -10.32 13.96
CA THR A 18 -17.09 -10.15 15.23
C THR A 18 -17.20 -8.66 15.58
N ALA A 19 -18.15 -8.26 16.44
CA ALA A 19 -18.30 -6.87 16.89
C ALA A 19 -17.06 -6.31 17.61
N ASP A 20 -16.20 -7.16 18.16
CA ASP A 20 -14.89 -6.77 18.71
C ASP A 20 -13.85 -6.47 17.61
N ASP A 21 -13.96 -7.10 16.44
CA ASP A 21 -13.07 -6.84 15.30
C ASP A 21 -13.40 -5.50 14.63
N GLU A 22 -14.70 -5.16 14.53
CA GLU A 22 -15.15 -3.86 14.01
C GLU A 22 -14.71 -2.67 14.87
N LYS A 23 -14.49 -2.90 16.17
CA LYS A 23 -14.02 -1.85 17.10
C LYS A 23 -12.51 -1.68 17.09
N ASN A 24 -11.77 -2.76 16.85
CA ASN A 24 -10.32 -2.76 16.93
C ASN A 24 -9.65 -2.69 15.55
N ASP A 25 -10.42 -2.84 14.47
CA ASP A 25 -9.94 -2.89 13.07
C ASP A 25 -8.84 -3.96 12.85
N LEU A 26 -8.86 -5.03 13.66
CA LEU A 26 -7.82 -6.08 13.68
C LEU A 26 -8.09 -7.25 12.73
N TYR A 27 -9.34 -7.42 12.30
CA TYR A 27 -9.72 -8.49 11.40
C TYR A 27 -10.84 -8.06 10.46
N TYR A 28 -10.64 -8.37 9.18
CA TYR A 28 -11.68 -8.28 8.18
C TYR A 28 -11.82 -9.64 7.49
N SER A 29 -13.05 -9.99 7.09
CA SER A 29 -13.35 -11.27 6.44
C SER A 29 -12.46 -11.60 5.23
N TYR A 30 -12.05 -10.58 4.46
CA TYR A 30 -11.16 -10.75 3.31
C TYR A 30 -9.69 -11.02 3.66
N PHE A 31 -9.31 -10.93 4.94
CA PHE A 31 -8.00 -11.41 5.42
C PHE A 31 -7.98 -12.91 5.67
N GLY A 32 -9.15 -13.54 5.78
CA GLY A 32 -9.26 -14.98 6.01
C GLY A 32 -8.55 -15.77 4.92
N GLY A 33 -7.67 -16.68 5.33
CA GLY A 33 -6.95 -17.57 4.43
C GLY A 33 -5.64 -17.01 3.86
N LEU A 34 -5.30 -15.75 4.13
CA LEU A 34 -4.01 -15.17 3.74
C LEU A 34 -2.87 -15.86 4.48
N THR A 35 -1.73 -16.01 3.80
CA THR A 35 -0.52 -16.64 4.36
C THR A 35 0.61 -15.64 4.42
N GLY A 36 1.45 -15.77 5.44
CA GLY A 36 2.57 -14.86 5.61
C GLY A 36 3.55 -15.33 6.68
N SER A 37 4.43 -14.42 7.08
CA SER A 37 5.37 -14.62 8.17
C SER A 37 5.17 -13.58 9.26
N VAL A 38 5.30 -13.99 10.51
CA VAL A 38 5.27 -13.06 11.65
C VAL A 38 6.48 -12.13 11.58
N ASP A 39 6.24 -10.82 11.60
CA ASP A 39 7.29 -9.81 11.63
C ASP A 39 7.58 -9.40 13.07
N THR A 40 6.59 -8.80 13.73
CA THR A 40 6.71 -8.30 15.11
C THR A 40 5.49 -8.71 15.93
N ILE A 41 5.73 -9.09 17.18
CA ILE A 41 4.68 -9.44 18.16
C ILE A 41 4.68 -8.33 19.21
N TYR A 42 3.51 -7.76 19.46
CA TYR A 42 3.31 -6.71 20.45
C TYR A 42 2.84 -7.31 21.78
N GLU A 43 3.09 -6.59 22.87
CA GLU A 43 2.77 -7.04 24.24
C GLU A 43 1.26 -7.11 24.53
N ASP A 44 0.46 -6.35 23.78
CA ASP A 44 -1.01 -6.35 23.83
C ASP A 44 -1.64 -7.62 23.21
N GLY A 45 -0.83 -8.49 22.60
CA GLY A 45 -1.30 -9.69 21.91
C GLY A 45 -1.68 -9.44 20.43
N SER A 46 -1.33 -8.28 19.89
CA SER A 46 -1.38 -8.00 18.45
C SER A 46 -0.10 -8.49 17.77
N VAL A 47 -0.21 -8.91 16.51
CA VAL A 47 0.88 -9.48 15.71
C VAL A 47 0.87 -8.83 14.34
N CYS A 48 2.02 -8.28 13.95
CA CYS A 48 2.25 -7.82 12.60
C CYS A 48 2.71 -9.00 11.73
N VAL A 49 1.99 -9.27 10.65
CA VAL A 49 2.28 -10.35 9.71
C VAL A 49 2.63 -9.73 8.36
N ASP A 50 3.78 -10.08 7.80
CA ASP A 50 4.15 -9.79 6.42
C ASP A 50 3.50 -10.84 5.52
N ILE A 51 2.58 -10.41 4.66
CA ILE A 51 1.74 -11.29 3.83
C ILE A 51 2.42 -11.59 2.51
N ASP A 52 2.39 -12.87 2.13
CA ASP A 52 2.88 -13.32 0.85
C ASP A 52 1.92 -12.81 -0.26
N LEU A 53 2.45 -12.05 -1.24
CA LEU A 53 1.66 -11.40 -2.31
C LEU A 53 0.87 -12.39 -3.18
N GLU A 54 1.29 -13.65 -3.22
CA GLU A 54 0.61 -14.73 -3.94
C GLU A 54 -0.68 -15.18 -3.24
N SER A 55 -0.79 -14.95 -1.93
CA SER A 55 -2.00 -15.25 -1.16
C SER A 55 -3.07 -14.16 -1.29
N LEU A 56 -2.68 -12.96 -1.74
CA LEU A 56 -3.61 -11.85 -1.95
C LEU A 56 -4.52 -12.09 -3.16
N SER A 57 -5.71 -11.49 -3.12
CA SER A 57 -6.58 -11.43 -4.29
C SER A 57 -5.92 -10.65 -5.44
N GLU A 58 -6.26 -10.99 -6.68
CA GLU A 58 -5.65 -10.35 -7.86
C GLU A 58 -5.80 -8.83 -7.84
N ALA A 59 -6.96 -8.31 -7.43
CA ALA A 59 -7.22 -6.89 -7.32
C ALA A 59 -6.42 -6.19 -6.21
N ALA A 60 -6.12 -6.89 -5.10
CA ALA A 60 -5.25 -6.34 -4.05
C ALA A 60 -3.78 -6.37 -4.49
N ARG A 61 -3.36 -7.46 -5.14
CA ARG A 61 -2.01 -7.63 -5.70
C ARG A 61 -1.69 -6.57 -6.75
N GLU A 62 -2.60 -6.34 -7.70
CA GLU A 62 -2.43 -5.33 -8.74
C GLU A 62 -2.30 -3.91 -8.16
N ARG A 63 -3.17 -3.56 -7.19
CA ARG A 63 -3.07 -2.28 -6.48
C ARG A 63 -1.75 -2.12 -5.74
N HIS A 64 -1.28 -3.17 -5.07
CA HIS A 64 0.00 -3.15 -4.36
C HIS A 64 1.19 -2.94 -5.31
N LEU A 65 1.19 -3.63 -6.46
CA LEU A 65 2.23 -3.47 -7.48
C LEU A 65 2.19 -2.06 -8.10
N ALA A 66 1.00 -1.54 -8.40
CA ALA A 66 0.83 -0.18 -8.92
C ALA A 66 1.34 0.88 -7.93
N LEU A 67 1.04 0.72 -6.63
CA LEU A 67 1.57 1.58 -5.57
C LEU A 67 3.09 1.49 -5.48
N GLN A 68 3.65 0.27 -5.55
CA GLN A 68 5.10 0.06 -5.53
C GLN A 68 5.78 0.73 -6.73
N GLU A 69 5.21 0.65 -7.93
CA GLU A 69 5.75 1.32 -9.11
C GLU A 69 5.64 2.84 -9.03
N ALA A 70 4.51 3.36 -8.54
CA ALA A 70 4.30 4.79 -8.34
C ALA A 70 5.31 5.35 -7.32
N GLU A 71 5.50 4.67 -6.20
CA GLU A 71 6.45 5.07 -5.16
C GLU A 71 7.89 4.92 -5.65
N LYS A 72 8.22 3.85 -6.38
CA LYS A 72 9.53 3.68 -7.03
C LYS A 72 9.81 4.84 -7.99
N LYS A 73 8.83 5.22 -8.83
CA LYS A 73 8.96 6.33 -9.76
C LYS A 73 9.16 7.65 -9.02
N ARG A 74 8.33 7.94 -8.02
CA ARG A 74 8.43 9.14 -7.16
C ARG A 74 9.79 9.22 -6.46
N TRP A 75 10.23 8.12 -5.86
CA TRP A 75 11.49 8.02 -5.15
C TRP A 75 12.67 8.24 -6.11
N LEU A 76 12.66 7.59 -7.27
CA LEU A 76 13.67 7.82 -8.29
C LEU A 76 13.64 9.29 -8.74
N GLU A 77 12.48 9.88 -9.06
CA GLU A 77 12.32 11.30 -9.43
C GLU A 77 12.81 12.30 -8.39
N GLY A 78 12.71 11.96 -7.10
CA GLY A 78 13.29 12.73 -6.02
C GLY A 78 14.82 12.66 -5.90
N LEU A 79 15.47 11.69 -6.55
CA LEU A 79 16.92 11.55 -6.50
C LEU A 79 17.61 12.36 -7.60
N SER A 80 18.71 13.03 -7.23
CA SER A 80 19.59 13.72 -8.20
C SER A 80 20.19 12.72 -9.20
N GLY A 81 20.57 13.19 -10.40
CA GLY A 81 21.14 12.34 -11.44
C GLY A 81 22.40 11.57 -10.98
N GLU A 82 23.21 12.17 -10.11
CA GLU A 82 24.39 11.55 -9.52
C GLU A 82 24.03 10.44 -8.50
N ALA A 83 22.98 10.66 -7.69
CA ALA A 83 22.49 9.66 -6.74
C ALA A 83 21.84 8.46 -7.44
N ARG A 84 21.09 8.70 -8.52
CA ARG A 84 20.53 7.65 -9.38
C ARG A 84 21.59 6.77 -10.04
N GLY A 85 22.74 7.37 -10.41
CA GLY A 85 23.86 6.68 -11.02
C GLY A 85 24.61 5.77 -10.04
N ARG A 86 24.65 6.12 -8.75
CA ARG A 86 25.29 5.32 -7.69
C ARG A 86 24.50 4.08 -7.26
N LEU A 87 23.19 4.05 -7.53
CA LEU A 87 22.33 2.93 -7.16
C LEU A 87 22.45 1.77 -8.15
N THR A 88 22.67 0.57 -7.62
CA THR A 88 22.62 -0.70 -8.38
C THR A 88 21.18 -1.01 -8.83
N ALA A 89 21.01 -1.91 -9.80
CA ALA A 89 19.69 -2.31 -10.28
C ALA A 89 18.79 -2.88 -9.16
N GLU A 90 19.40 -3.61 -8.22
CA GLU A 90 18.71 -4.15 -7.04
C GLU A 90 18.29 -3.05 -6.07
N GLN A 91 19.15 -2.07 -5.82
CA GLN A 91 18.81 -0.94 -4.95
C GLN A 91 17.77 -0.01 -5.58
N LYS A 92 17.69 0.05 -6.91
CA LYS A 92 16.61 0.76 -7.62
C LYS A 92 15.27 0.05 -7.49
N GLN A 93 15.25 -1.23 -7.10
CA GLN A 93 14.03 -1.97 -6.88
C GLN A 93 13.48 -1.65 -5.48
N LEU A 94 12.54 -0.72 -5.43
CA LEU A 94 11.71 -0.52 -4.25
C LEU A 94 10.77 -1.73 -4.12
N LYS A 95 10.85 -2.47 -3.02
CA LYS A 95 9.92 -3.55 -2.67
C LYS A 95 9.08 -3.10 -1.47
N LEU A 96 7.77 -3.01 -1.66
CA LEU A 96 6.84 -2.76 -0.57
C LEU A 96 6.39 -4.09 0.02
N SER A 97 6.50 -4.24 1.35
CA SER A 97 5.87 -5.34 2.09
C SER A 97 4.40 -5.02 2.33
N TYR A 98 3.53 -6.01 2.20
CA TYR A 98 2.12 -5.90 2.57
C TYR A 98 1.95 -6.44 3.99
N LYS A 99 1.98 -5.54 4.97
CA LYS A 99 1.89 -5.91 6.39
C LYS A 99 0.48 -5.69 6.90
N ILE A 100 -0.04 -6.67 7.64
CA ILE A 100 -1.32 -6.55 8.36
C ILE A 100 -1.08 -6.71 9.86
N LEU A 101 -1.90 -6.02 10.64
CA LEU A 101 -1.95 -6.20 12.09
C LEU A 101 -3.14 -7.10 12.42
N THR A 102 -2.93 -8.17 13.18
CA THR A 102 -4.00 -9.08 13.59
C THR A 102 -3.75 -9.61 15.00
N SER A 103 -4.74 -10.26 15.61
CA SER A 103 -4.58 -10.85 16.95
C SER A 103 -3.92 -12.22 16.88
N VAL A 104 -3.15 -12.59 17.91
CA VAL A 104 -2.61 -13.96 18.10
C VAL A 104 -3.68 -15.05 17.97
N LYS A 105 -4.93 -14.74 18.35
CA LYS A 105 -6.05 -15.70 18.32
C LYS A 105 -6.49 -16.06 16.90
N GLU A 106 -6.22 -15.20 15.92
CA GLU A 106 -6.63 -15.35 14.52
C GLU A 106 -5.56 -16.02 13.66
N LEU A 107 -4.45 -16.43 14.26
CA LEU A 107 -3.34 -17.03 13.56
C LEU A 107 -3.32 -18.53 13.79
N GLU A 108 -3.12 -19.26 12.70
CA GLU A 108 -2.75 -20.68 12.72
C GLU A 108 -1.31 -20.84 12.19
N HIS A 109 -0.56 -21.79 12.76
CA HIS A 109 0.75 -22.14 12.21
C HIS A 109 0.55 -22.84 10.87
N ASN A 110 1.09 -22.28 9.80
CA ASN A 110 1.07 -22.94 8.51
C ASN A 110 2.16 -24.04 8.53
N LYS A 111 1.77 -25.27 8.87
CA LYS A 111 2.66 -26.45 8.92
C LYS A 111 3.12 -26.93 7.53
N GLY A 112 3.11 -26.07 6.51
CA GLY A 112 3.61 -26.36 5.16
C GLY A 112 5.14 -26.31 5.05
N ASP A 113 5.81 -25.48 5.83
CA ASP A 113 7.27 -25.33 5.80
C ASP A 113 7.83 -25.33 7.21
N LYS A 114 8.06 -26.53 7.75
CA LYS A 114 9.10 -26.65 8.78
C LYS A 114 10.42 -26.26 8.12
N PRO A 115 11.18 -25.27 8.61
CA PRO A 115 12.55 -25.08 8.18
C PRO A 115 13.31 -26.32 8.65
N THR A 116 13.51 -27.25 7.73
CA THR A 116 14.33 -28.44 7.98
C THR A 116 15.76 -27.93 8.02
N GLY A 117 16.24 -27.59 9.21
CA GLY A 117 17.66 -27.40 9.44
C GLY A 117 18.38 -28.68 9.05
N GLY A 118 19.07 -28.71 7.91
CA GLY A 118 19.84 -29.88 7.52
C GLY A 118 20.24 -29.97 6.04
N LYS A 119 21.51 -29.59 5.80
CA LYS A 119 22.45 -30.09 4.77
C LYS A 119 22.32 -29.64 3.31
N ARG A 120 23.38 -28.94 2.89
CA ARG A 120 23.94 -28.86 1.53
C ARG A 120 23.86 -30.21 0.80
N ALA A 121 23.29 -30.19 -0.41
CA ALA A 121 23.64 -31.03 -1.56
C ALA A 121 23.31 -30.16 -2.80
N ALA A 122 24.28 -29.57 -3.49
CA ALA A 122 25.21 -30.18 -4.44
C ALA A 122 24.51 -30.92 -5.61
N LYS A 123 24.38 -30.18 -6.73
CA LYS A 123 24.76 -30.54 -8.12
C LYS A 123 24.01 -31.65 -8.87
N SER A 124 23.36 -31.22 -9.96
CA SER A 124 23.33 -31.79 -11.33
C SER A 124 22.28 -30.98 -12.11
N GLU A 125 22.57 -30.05 -13.04
CA GLU A 125 23.22 -30.15 -14.36
C GLU A 125 22.71 -31.26 -15.29
N GLU A 126 22.35 -30.80 -16.51
CA GLU A 126 21.97 -31.49 -17.77
C GLU A 126 20.56 -32.06 -17.91
N SER A 127 19.87 -32.00 -19.05
CA SER A 127 19.91 -31.24 -20.33
C SER A 127 18.78 -31.81 -21.21
N SER A 128 18.17 -31.02 -22.10
CA SER A 128 17.90 -31.42 -23.50
C SER A 128 17.07 -30.38 -24.24
N GLU A 129 17.65 -29.96 -25.36
CA GLU A 129 17.07 -29.15 -26.43
C GLU A 129 16.10 -29.95 -27.32
N THR A 130 15.41 -29.19 -28.19
CA THR A 130 15.03 -29.42 -29.61
C THR A 130 13.53 -29.34 -29.87
N ASN A 131 13.02 -28.84 -31.01
CA ASN A 131 13.43 -27.83 -31.98
C ASN A 131 12.21 -27.63 -32.94
N GLY A 132 12.06 -26.44 -33.50
CA GLY A 132 11.39 -26.17 -34.79
C GLY A 132 9.89 -25.87 -34.78
N SER A 133 9.29 -25.23 -35.79
CA SER A 133 9.75 -24.36 -36.90
C SER A 133 8.49 -24.01 -37.71
N ALA A 134 8.45 -22.81 -38.32
CA ALA A 134 7.52 -22.37 -39.38
C ALA A 134 6.02 -22.26 -39.01
N GLY A 135 5.27 -21.18 -39.25
CA GLY A 135 5.41 -20.09 -40.21
C GLY A 135 4.15 -20.06 -41.10
N SER A 136 3.32 -19.02 -41.04
CA SER A 136 2.61 -18.45 -42.20
C SER A 136 1.71 -17.25 -41.89
N LYS A 137 1.80 -16.30 -42.82
CA LYS A 137 1.06 -15.05 -43.02
C LYS A 137 -0.46 -15.23 -43.16
N LYS A 138 -1.25 -14.22 -42.73
CA LYS A 138 -2.12 -13.40 -43.62
C LYS A 138 -2.89 -12.31 -42.86
N GLU A 139 -2.53 -11.05 -43.12
CA GLU A 139 -3.47 -9.95 -43.37
C GLU A 139 -4.13 -10.15 -44.76
N PRO A 140 -5.27 -9.52 -45.16
CA PRO A 140 -5.52 -8.06 -45.01
C PRO A 140 -6.99 -7.57 -44.92
N ALA A 141 -7.11 -6.22 -44.80
CA ALA A 141 -8.15 -5.31 -45.33
C ALA A 141 -9.48 -5.19 -44.55
N LYS A 142 -10.21 -4.05 -44.49
CA LYS A 142 -10.05 -2.59 -44.69
C LYS A 142 -11.47 -2.01 -44.47
N ASN A 143 -11.56 -0.75 -44.04
CA ASN A 143 -12.73 0.16 -44.11
C ASN A 143 -13.95 -0.16 -43.21
N SER A 144 -14.69 0.79 -42.63
CA SER A 144 -14.82 2.24 -42.86
C SER A 144 -15.52 2.92 -41.66
N GLU A 145 -15.13 4.16 -41.38
CA GLU A 145 -15.81 5.13 -40.50
C GLU A 145 -17.32 5.33 -40.82
N PRO A 146 -18.08 5.98 -39.93
CA PRO A 146 -18.28 7.42 -40.14
C PRO A 146 -18.15 8.30 -38.89
N ARG A 147 -17.66 9.52 -39.17
CA ARG A 147 -17.64 10.79 -38.42
C ARG A 147 -18.95 11.08 -37.66
N ALA A 148 -18.84 11.74 -36.49
CA ALA A 148 -19.13 13.17 -36.31
C ALA A 148 -19.17 13.55 -34.81
N ALA A 149 -18.44 14.61 -34.47
CA ALA A 149 -18.48 15.34 -33.19
C ALA A 149 -19.73 16.27 -33.12
N PRO A 150 -19.78 17.29 -32.25
CA PRO A 150 -19.64 17.40 -30.79
C PRO A 150 -20.94 17.98 -30.16
N ASN A 151 -21.23 17.72 -28.88
CA ASN A 151 -22.19 18.51 -28.08
C ASN A 151 -21.43 19.05 -26.86
N SER A 152 -21.02 20.32 -26.88
CA SER A 152 -21.79 21.53 -26.54
C SER A 152 -21.73 21.85 -25.04
N ILE A 153 -20.79 22.75 -24.76
CA ILE A 153 -20.74 23.69 -23.63
C ILE A 153 -21.94 24.63 -23.74
N ASP A 154 -22.68 24.77 -22.64
CA ASP A 154 -23.49 25.93 -22.26
C ASP A 154 -23.71 25.81 -20.74
N ASP A 155 -23.10 26.68 -19.95
CA ASP A 155 -23.76 27.85 -19.37
C ASP A 155 -24.80 27.47 -18.31
N ASN A 156 -24.39 27.55 -17.04
CA ASN A 156 -25.32 28.08 -16.05
C ASN A 156 -24.62 29.01 -15.06
N LYS A 157 -25.28 30.14 -14.91
CA LYS A 157 -24.91 31.44 -14.40
C LYS A 157 -25.64 31.64 -13.08
N ASP A 158 -25.02 32.41 -12.19
CA ASP A 158 -25.62 33.05 -11.01
C ASP A 158 -26.56 32.21 -10.14
N GLN A 159 -26.06 31.78 -8.99
CA GLN A 159 -26.80 32.00 -7.75
C GLN A 159 -25.87 32.60 -6.69
N THR A 160 -25.83 33.93 -6.71
CA THR A 160 -25.61 34.77 -5.54
C THR A 160 -26.75 34.53 -4.56
N ALA A 161 -26.52 33.67 -3.57
CA ALA A 161 -27.40 33.54 -2.41
C ALA A 161 -26.66 34.09 -1.19
N ALA A 162 -27.23 35.15 -0.63
CA ALA A 162 -26.81 35.81 0.59
C ALA A 162 -26.65 34.78 1.72
N SER A 163 -25.43 34.64 2.23
CA SER A 163 -25.17 33.99 3.49
C SER A 163 -25.51 34.95 4.62
N GLU A 164 -26.72 34.79 5.15
CA GLU A 164 -27.10 35.27 6.48
C GLU A 164 -26.13 34.69 7.51
N GLU A 165 -25.59 35.58 8.34
CA GLU A 165 -24.76 35.27 9.48
C GLU A 165 -25.56 34.45 10.50
N SER A 166 -25.26 33.16 10.57
CA SER A 166 -25.68 32.26 11.62
C SER A 166 -24.46 31.85 12.44
N SER A 167 -24.58 32.10 13.73
CA SER A 167 -23.66 31.89 14.84
C SER A 167 -22.84 30.59 14.84
N GLY A 168 -21.56 30.72 15.24
CA GLY A 168 -20.95 29.84 16.24
C GLY A 168 -20.25 28.57 15.75
N SER A 169 -18.97 28.68 15.38
CA SER A 169 -17.88 27.79 15.81
C SER A 169 -16.52 28.24 15.20
N GLY A 170 -15.90 29.23 15.85
CA GLY A 170 -14.46 29.26 16.17
C GLY A 170 -13.42 29.01 15.07
N ARG A 171 -13.42 29.79 13.99
CA ARG A 171 -12.16 30.03 13.24
C ARG A 171 -11.70 31.46 13.52
N PRO A 172 -10.55 31.67 14.18
CA PRO A 172 -10.02 33.01 14.41
C PRO A 172 -9.93 33.75 13.08
N SER A 173 -10.37 35.01 13.07
CA SER A 173 -10.22 35.86 11.89
C SER A 173 -8.72 36.11 11.65
N ALA A 174 -8.34 36.52 10.43
CA ALA A 174 -6.95 36.88 10.14
C ALA A 174 -6.42 37.97 11.09
N GLN A 175 -7.29 38.89 11.51
CA GLN A 175 -6.96 39.95 12.47
C GLN A 175 -6.74 39.40 13.89
N ASP A 176 -7.45 38.35 14.29
CA ASP A 176 -7.24 37.71 15.60
C ASP A 176 -5.89 36.97 15.64
N LEU A 177 -5.47 36.37 14.52
CA LEU A 177 -4.17 35.70 14.40
C LEU A 177 -3.01 36.70 14.46
N GLU A 178 -3.12 37.82 13.74
CA GLU A 178 -2.09 38.87 13.71
C GLU A 178 -1.90 39.50 15.09
N LYS A 179 -3.00 39.76 15.81
CA LYS A 179 -2.94 40.26 17.19
C LYS A 179 -2.32 39.26 18.16
N ALA A 180 -2.62 37.97 18.02
CA ALA A 180 -2.03 36.93 18.85
C ALA A 180 -0.51 36.79 18.61
N GLU A 181 -0.05 36.97 17.36
CA GLU A 181 1.37 36.95 17.02
C GLU A 181 2.13 38.15 17.61
N GLU A 182 1.57 39.36 17.54
CA GLU A 182 2.16 40.55 18.16
C GLU A 182 2.27 40.42 19.69
N ASP A 183 1.24 39.91 20.35
CA ASP A 183 1.24 39.71 21.80
C ASP A 183 2.29 38.65 22.21
N TYR A 184 2.45 37.59 21.40
CA TYR A 184 3.48 36.58 21.63
C TYR A 184 4.90 37.17 21.50
N LEU A 185 5.16 37.96 20.46
CA LEU A 185 6.46 38.61 20.24
C LEU A 185 6.81 39.60 21.37
N LYS A 186 5.84 40.39 21.84
CA LYS A 186 6.02 41.28 22.99
C LYS A 186 6.33 40.51 24.28
N SER A 187 5.70 39.35 24.48
CA SER A 187 5.96 38.50 25.66
C SER A 187 7.37 37.90 25.67
N ILE A 188 7.96 37.61 24.50
CA ILE A 188 9.34 37.14 24.39
C ILE A 188 10.32 38.28 24.64
N GLN A 189 10.05 39.47 24.10
CA GLN A 189 10.92 40.63 24.30
C GLN A 189 10.96 41.10 25.76
N SER A 190 9.81 41.12 26.44
CA SER A 190 9.76 41.51 27.86
C SER A 190 10.44 40.51 28.80
N LYS A 191 10.61 39.25 28.37
CA LYS A 191 11.26 38.19 29.15
C LYS A 191 12.80 38.18 28.98
N GLN A 192 13.34 38.96 28.06
CA GLN A 192 14.79 39.11 27.84
C GLN A 192 15.40 40.37 28.48
N GLN A 193 14.59 41.20 29.15
CA GLN A 193 15.07 42.27 30.04
C GLN A 193 14.90 41.87 31.51
#